data_AF-A0A7K1BEJ4-F1
#
_entry.id   AF-A0A7K1BEJ4-F1
#
_cell.length_a   1.000
_cell.length_b   1.000
_cell.length_c   1.000
_cell.angle_alpha   90.00
_cell.angle_beta   90.00
_cell.angle_gamma   90.00
#
_symmetry.space_group_name_H-M   'P 1'
#
loop_
_entity.id
_entity.type
_entity.pdbx_description
1 polymer ?
#
loop_
_entity_poly.entity_id
_entity_poly.type
_entity_poly.pdbx_seq_one_letter_code
_entity_poly.pdbx_strand_id
1 'polypeptide(L)'
;MEDRSVRRQLSLLQTSFLLIYIYRNDSCRSTQFASTEGTTSARLPPVSKFGTVKVSGNSMLPAYRDGDSLFVSWVDGASALSAVGKSIIGKAVVIEREERPGIFLVKRVKNFQDGNYWVEGDGPGSTDSRTWGWVKPDEIIGVVLFRYKKAKPLVSE
;
A
#
# COMPACT_ATOMS: atom_id res chain seq x y z
N MET A 1 -15.60 -0.44 52.93
CA MET A 1 -16.71 -1.03 52.17
C MET A 1 -16.89 -0.15 50.95
N GLU A 2 -16.10 -0.39 49.91
CA GLU A 2 -16.23 0.25 48.60
C GLU A 2 -15.77 -0.79 47.59
N ASP A 3 -16.77 -1.48 47.09
CA ASP A 3 -16.69 -2.50 46.07
C ASP A 3 -16.74 -1.80 44.71
N ARG A 4 -15.64 -1.82 43.96
CA ARG A 4 -15.64 -1.57 42.51
C ARG A 4 -14.64 -2.49 41.83
N SER A 5 -14.96 -3.78 41.94
CA SER A 5 -14.60 -4.78 40.94
C SER A 5 -15.16 -4.35 39.57
N VAL A 6 -14.40 -3.51 38.84
CA VAL A 6 -14.64 -3.26 37.42
C VAL A 6 -13.41 -3.72 36.66
N ARG A 7 -13.43 -5.04 36.44
CA ARG A 7 -13.04 -5.70 35.20
C ARG A 7 -12.67 -4.72 34.08
N ARG A 8 -11.42 -4.75 33.65
CA ARG A 8 -11.05 -4.76 32.24
C ARG A 8 -9.72 -5.46 32.13
N GLN A 9 -9.83 -6.80 32.07
CA GLN A 9 -8.91 -7.69 31.39
C GLN A 9 -8.15 -6.92 30.31
N LEU A 10 -6.87 -6.66 30.53
CA LEU A 10 -5.92 -6.44 29.45
C LEU A 10 -5.83 -7.76 28.69
N SER A 11 -6.80 -8.02 27.82
CA SER A 11 -6.65 -9.05 26.82
C SER A 11 -5.66 -8.52 25.80
N LEU A 12 -4.41 -8.97 25.94
CA LEU A 12 -3.46 -9.19 24.86
C LEU A 12 -4.16 -9.99 23.75
N LEU A 13 -5.03 -9.32 22.98
CA LEU A 13 -5.49 -9.83 21.71
C LEU A 13 -4.43 -9.39 20.72
N GLN A 14 -3.50 -10.31 20.54
CA GLN A 14 -2.65 -10.50 19.37
C GLN A 14 -3.48 -10.20 18.12
N THR A 15 -3.56 -8.92 17.76
CA THR A 15 -4.27 -8.42 16.61
C THR A 15 -3.61 -9.09 15.44
N SER A 16 -4.34 -10.02 14.84
CA SER A 16 -3.88 -10.77 13.68
C SER A 16 -3.73 -9.76 12.56
N PHE A 17 -2.53 -9.20 12.48
CA PHE A 17 -2.11 -8.25 11.47
C PHE A 17 -2.22 -8.98 10.14
N LEU A 18 -3.30 -8.75 9.41
CA LEU A 18 -3.39 -9.10 8.00
C LEU A 18 -2.53 -8.09 7.22
N LEU A 19 -1.22 -8.24 7.41
CA LEU A 19 -0.17 -7.56 6.66
C LEU A 19 -0.32 -8.00 5.21
N ILE A 20 -0.83 -7.11 4.39
CA ILE A 20 -0.64 -7.24 2.95
C ILE A 20 0.84 -6.93 2.75
N TYR A 21 1.62 -7.92 2.32
CA TYR A 21 2.97 -7.67 1.81
C TYR A 21 2.86 -7.42 0.32
N ILE A 22 3.32 -6.25 -0.12
CA ILE A 22 3.53 -5.95 -1.52
C ILE A 22 5.01 -6.10 -1.81
N TYR A 23 5.36 -6.97 -2.75
CA TYR A 23 6.68 -6.97 -3.36
C TYR A 23 6.66 -6.06 -4.59
N ARG A 24 7.58 -5.09 -4.64
CA ARG A 24 7.85 -4.29 -5.84
C ARG A 24 8.58 -5.20 -6.84
N ASN A 25 7.88 -5.62 -7.89
CA ASN A 25 8.54 -6.28 -9.01
C ASN A 25 9.16 -5.20 -9.89
N ASP A 26 10.40 -4.81 -9.60
CA ASP A 26 11.21 -4.01 -10.51
C ASP A 26 11.62 -4.89 -11.71
N SER A 27 10.68 -5.10 -12.63
CA SER A 27 10.99 -5.68 -13.94
C SER A 27 11.51 -4.57 -14.87
N CYS A 28 12.63 -3.96 -14.50
CA CYS A 28 13.51 -3.31 -15.47
C CYS A 28 14.82 -4.09 -15.47
N ARG A 29 14.92 -4.95 -16.49
CA ARG A 29 16.07 -5.77 -16.86
C ARG A 29 17.37 -5.01 -16.60
N SER A 30 18.29 -5.65 -15.87
CA SER A 30 19.62 -5.12 -15.59
C SER A 30 20.24 -4.53 -16.86
N THR A 31 20.43 -3.21 -16.87
CA THR A 31 21.42 -2.60 -17.74
C THR A 31 22.77 -3.06 -17.20
N GLN A 32 23.34 -4.07 -17.86
CA GLN A 32 24.75 -4.42 -17.69
C GLN A 32 25.56 -3.19 -18.05
N PHE A 33 26.13 -2.53 -17.05
CA PHE A 33 27.11 -1.47 -17.27
C PHE A 33 28.41 -2.14 -17.69
N ALA A 34 28.63 -2.22 -19.00
CA ALA A 34 29.98 -2.36 -19.54
C ALA A 34 30.70 -1.04 -19.25
N SER A 35 31.64 -1.09 -18.30
CA SER A 35 32.54 0.01 -17.98
C SER A 35 33.43 0.29 -19.19
N THR A 36 33.24 1.44 -19.82
CA THR A 36 34.31 2.08 -20.58
C THR A 36 34.40 3.52 -20.09
N GLU A 37 35.60 3.87 -19.65
CA GLU A 37 35.97 5.09 -18.96
C GLU A 37 35.53 6.34 -19.73
N GLY A 38 34.92 7.29 -19.03
CA GLY A 38 34.53 8.56 -19.64
C GLY A 38 33.65 9.40 -18.72
N THR A 39 34.23 10.46 -18.17
CA THR A 39 33.62 11.53 -17.39
C THR A 39 32.25 11.95 -17.93
N THR A 40 31.15 11.47 -17.34
CA THR A 40 29.80 12.03 -17.53
C THR A 40 29.00 11.78 -16.27
N SER A 41 28.50 12.87 -15.69
CA SER A 41 27.54 12.92 -14.58
C SER A 41 26.52 11.79 -14.70
N ALA A 42 26.66 10.77 -13.85
CA ALA A 42 25.75 9.63 -13.79
C ALA A 42 24.42 10.10 -13.16
N ARG A 43 23.58 10.75 -13.97
CA ARG A 43 22.17 10.92 -13.62
C ARG A 43 21.58 9.52 -13.56
N LEU A 44 21.26 9.04 -12.36
CA LEU A 44 20.57 7.79 -12.14
C LEU A 44 19.39 7.71 -13.13
N PRO A 45 19.21 6.58 -13.84
CA PRO A 45 18.10 6.43 -14.76
C PRO A 45 16.80 6.74 -14.02
N PRO A 46 15.86 7.48 -14.63
CA PRO A 46 14.60 7.78 -13.97
C PRO A 46 13.95 6.47 -13.57
N VAL A 47 13.72 6.29 -12.27
CA VAL A 47 12.96 5.16 -11.75
C VAL A 47 11.65 5.10 -12.53
N SER A 48 11.29 3.92 -13.04
CA SER A 48 10.05 3.76 -13.79
C SER A 48 8.89 4.28 -12.95
N LYS A 49 8.10 5.21 -13.50
CA LYS A 49 6.91 5.77 -12.85
C LYS A 49 5.83 4.72 -12.58
N PHE A 50 6.00 3.51 -13.13
CA PHE A 50 5.07 2.41 -12.98
C PHE A 50 5.77 1.14 -12.50
N GLY A 51 5.03 0.31 -11.79
CA GLY A 51 5.47 -1.01 -11.34
C GLY A 51 4.31 -1.96 -11.14
N THR A 52 4.63 -3.20 -10.77
CA THR A 52 3.64 -4.21 -10.41
C THR A 52 3.82 -4.62 -8.96
N VAL A 53 2.69 -4.78 -8.26
CA VAL A 53 2.61 -5.20 -6.87
C VAL A 53 1.82 -6.50 -6.77
N LYS A 54 2.29 -7.44 -5.94
CA LYS A 54 1.52 -8.64 -5.61
C LYS A 54 0.72 -8.40 -4.34
N VAL A 55 -0.57 -8.75 -4.35
CA VAL A 55 -1.43 -8.67 -3.18
C VAL A 55 -1.20 -9.90 -2.31
N SER A 56 -1.05 -9.69 -1.02
CA SER A 56 -1.11 -10.74 -0.02
C SER A 56 -2.23 -10.49 0.99
N GLY A 57 -2.90 -11.53 1.47
CA GLY A 57 -3.98 -11.43 2.45
C GLY A 57 -5.35 -11.06 1.90
N ASN A 58 -6.29 -10.83 2.82
CA ASN A 58 -7.74 -10.80 2.57
C ASN A 58 -8.39 -9.42 2.79
N SER A 59 -7.63 -8.40 3.19
CA SER A 59 -8.18 -7.10 3.62
C SER A 59 -8.84 -6.29 2.49
N MET A 60 -8.57 -6.63 1.23
CA MET A 60 -9.17 -6.01 0.05
C MET A 60 -10.25 -6.89 -0.61
N LEU A 61 -10.69 -7.99 0.02
CA LEU A 61 -11.80 -8.78 -0.50
C LEU A 61 -13.11 -7.96 -0.49
N PRO A 62 -14.00 -8.16 -1.49
CA PRO A 62 -13.87 -9.04 -2.64
C PRO A 62 -13.07 -8.44 -3.81
N ALA A 63 -12.64 -7.18 -3.70
CA ALA A 63 -12.04 -6.42 -4.78
C ALA A 63 -10.65 -6.90 -5.19
N TYR A 64 -9.82 -7.42 -4.29
CA TYR A 64 -8.55 -8.07 -4.60
C TYR A 64 -8.36 -9.30 -3.73
N ARG A 65 -7.85 -10.37 -4.34
CA ARG A 65 -7.55 -11.64 -3.68
C ARG A 65 -6.05 -11.78 -3.45
N ASP A 66 -5.69 -12.58 -2.45
CA ASP A 66 -4.31 -13.04 -2.27
C ASP A 66 -3.79 -13.63 -3.58
N GLY A 67 -2.60 -13.19 -4.00
CA GLY A 67 -1.96 -13.60 -5.24
C GLY A 67 -2.30 -12.75 -6.48
N ASP A 68 -3.24 -11.80 -6.40
CA ASP A 68 -3.50 -10.86 -7.50
C ASP A 68 -2.27 -9.98 -7.76
N SER A 69 -2.02 -9.64 -9.02
CA SER A 69 -0.98 -8.67 -9.41
C SER A 69 -1.64 -7.37 -9.85
N LEU A 70 -1.30 -6.26 -9.21
CA LEU A 70 -1.85 -4.93 -9.51
C LEU A 70 -0.79 -4.08 -10.20
N PHE A 71 -1.20 -3.28 -11.17
CA PHE A 71 -0.36 -2.29 -11.82
C PHE A 71 -0.50 -0.96 -11.09
N VAL A 72 0.63 -0.37 -10.70
CA VAL A 72 0.70 0.81 -9.81
C VAL A 72 1.50 1.90 -10.50
N SER A 73 1.01 3.13 -10.40
CA SER A 73 1.80 4.33 -10.67
C SER A 73 2.47 4.76 -9.36
N TRP A 74 3.79 4.73 -9.31
CA TRP A 74 4.54 5.28 -8.18
C TRP A 74 4.39 6.81 -8.17
N VAL A 75 4.29 7.37 -6.97
CA VAL A 75 4.23 8.81 -6.75
C VAL A 75 5.44 9.22 -5.92
N ASP A 76 6.22 10.14 -6.47
CA ASP A 76 7.43 10.64 -5.83
C ASP A 76 7.06 11.81 -4.90
N GLY A 77 6.56 11.47 -3.70
CA GLY A 77 6.33 12.38 -2.58
C GLY A 77 5.00 13.14 -2.57
N ALA A 78 4.74 13.87 -1.47
CA ALA A 78 3.48 14.59 -1.24
C ALA A 78 3.09 15.57 -2.35
N SER A 79 4.05 16.19 -3.03
CA SER A 79 3.78 17.21 -4.06
C SER A 79 3.01 16.64 -5.26
N ALA A 80 3.33 15.42 -5.67
CA ALA A 80 2.60 14.75 -6.75
C ALA A 80 1.16 14.43 -6.34
N LEU A 81 0.94 14.06 -5.08
CA LEU A 81 -0.39 13.70 -4.56
C LEU A 81 -1.23 14.91 -4.19
N SER A 82 -0.65 16.02 -3.79
CA SER A 82 -1.38 17.27 -3.53
C SER A 82 -1.99 17.82 -4.82
N ALA A 83 -1.30 17.67 -5.95
CA ALA A 83 -1.83 18.02 -7.28
C ALA A 83 -3.01 17.14 -7.71
N VAL A 84 -3.02 15.87 -7.29
CA VAL A 84 -4.08 14.91 -7.66
C VAL A 84 -5.27 14.97 -6.69
N GLY A 85 -5.00 15.20 -5.39
CA GLY A 85 -5.99 15.46 -4.34
C GLY A 85 -7.22 14.55 -4.41
N LYS A 86 -8.39 15.15 -4.64
CA LYS A 86 -9.68 14.45 -4.68
C LYS A 86 -9.82 13.45 -5.85
N SER A 87 -8.99 13.52 -6.89
CA SER A 87 -9.14 12.67 -8.08
C SER A 87 -8.87 11.18 -7.83
N ILE A 88 -8.18 10.83 -6.73
CA ILE A 88 -7.92 9.43 -6.36
C ILE A 88 -8.97 8.83 -5.42
N ILE A 89 -10.02 9.57 -5.06
CA ILE A 89 -11.15 9.01 -4.31
C ILE A 89 -11.75 7.83 -5.10
N GLY A 90 -11.97 6.71 -4.41
CA GLY A 90 -12.45 5.46 -4.98
C GLY A 90 -11.34 4.56 -5.54
N LYS A 91 -10.12 5.06 -5.74
CA LYS A 91 -8.98 4.25 -6.19
C LYS A 91 -8.33 3.52 -5.02
N ALA A 92 -7.66 2.41 -5.34
CA ALA A 92 -6.78 1.76 -4.38
C ALA A 92 -5.41 2.43 -4.41
N VAL A 93 -4.80 2.57 -3.24
CA VAL A 93 -3.50 3.21 -3.03
C VAL A 93 -2.60 2.26 -2.25
N VAL A 94 -1.31 2.40 -2.47
CA VAL A 94 -0.26 1.74 -1.71
C VAL A 94 0.28 2.73 -0.70
N ILE A 95 0.30 2.31 0.55
CA ILE A 95 0.66 3.13 1.70
C ILE A 95 1.87 2.50 2.38
N GLU A 96 2.87 3.31 2.67
CA GLU A 96 3.98 2.97 3.55
C GLU A 96 3.89 3.87 4.78
N ARG A 97 3.90 3.27 5.97
CA ARG A 97 3.77 4.00 7.23
C ARG A 97 5.14 4.34 7.79
N GLU A 98 5.29 5.56 8.29
CA GLU A 98 6.54 6.01 8.93
C GLU A 98 6.88 5.16 10.17
N GLU A 99 5.87 4.69 10.91
CA GLU A 99 6.10 3.84 12.09
C GLU A 99 6.58 2.43 11.73
N ARG A 100 6.46 2.03 10.46
CA ARG A 100 6.76 0.68 9.95
C ARG A 100 7.31 0.74 8.51
N PRO A 101 8.52 1.30 8.31
CA PRO A 101 9.14 1.36 7.00
C PRO A 101 9.35 -0.05 6.43
N GLY A 102 9.18 -0.20 5.11
CA GLY A 102 9.28 -1.47 4.40
C GLY A 102 8.01 -2.34 4.42
N ILE A 103 6.93 -1.91 5.08
CA ILE A 103 5.63 -2.58 5.02
C ILE A 103 4.65 -1.74 4.19
N PHE A 104 4.16 -2.35 3.11
CA PHE A 104 3.31 -1.69 2.12
C PHE A 104 1.86 -2.20 2.18
N LEU A 105 0.92 -1.30 2.46
CA LEU A 105 -0.49 -1.64 2.65
C LEU A 105 -1.30 -1.19 1.43
N VAL A 106 -2.16 -2.07 0.90
CA VAL A 106 -3.17 -1.67 -0.10
C VAL A 106 -4.47 -1.32 0.60
N LYS A 107 -4.98 -0.10 0.37
CA LYS A 107 -6.29 0.36 0.85
C LYS A 107 -7.01 1.15 -0.22
N ARG A 108 -8.33 1.32 -0.09
CA ARG A 108 -9.14 2.16 -0.98
C ARG A 108 -9.38 3.52 -0.36
N VAL A 109 -9.13 4.58 -1.12
CA VAL A 109 -9.47 5.94 -0.71
C VAL A 109 -10.98 6.10 -0.72
N LYS A 110 -11.58 6.44 0.43
CA LYS A 110 -13.01 6.71 0.56
C LYS A 110 -13.31 8.19 0.65
N ASN A 111 -12.41 8.96 1.25
CA ASN A 111 -12.60 10.39 1.43
C ASN A 111 -11.28 11.16 1.34
N PHE A 112 -11.38 12.46 1.11
CA PHE A 112 -10.26 13.40 1.11
C PHE A 112 -10.68 14.71 1.77
N GLN A 113 -9.93 15.12 2.79
CA GLN A 113 -10.21 16.33 3.57
C GLN A 113 -8.90 16.95 4.05
N ASP A 114 -8.80 18.27 3.93
CA ASP A 114 -7.66 19.07 4.42
C ASP A 114 -6.28 18.56 3.97
N GLY A 115 -6.20 18.08 2.72
CA GLY A 115 -4.96 17.51 2.16
C GLY A 115 -4.67 16.08 2.57
N ASN A 116 -5.50 15.46 3.41
CA ASN A 116 -5.32 14.10 3.92
C ASN A 116 -6.36 13.13 3.35
N TYR A 117 -6.02 11.84 3.38
CA TYR A 117 -6.81 10.77 2.81
C TYR A 117 -7.42 9.88 3.88
N TRP A 118 -8.70 9.57 3.76
CA TRP A 118 -9.35 8.51 4.54
C TRP A 118 -9.37 7.24 3.70
N VAL A 119 -8.73 6.19 4.20
CA VAL A 119 -8.57 4.94 3.46
C VAL A 119 -9.18 3.79 4.23
N GLU A 120 -9.86 2.89 3.52
CA GLU A 120 -10.50 1.72 4.09
C GLU A 120 -10.18 0.49 3.25
N GLY A 121 -10.05 -0.67 3.89
CA GLY A 121 -10.06 -1.92 3.14
C GLY A 121 -11.49 -2.32 2.79
N ASP A 122 -11.64 -3.01 1.66
CA ASP A 122 -12.96 -3.45 1.20
C ASP A 122 -13.50 -4.64 2.05
N GLY A 123 -12.63 -5.32 2.80
CA GLY A 123 -12.98 -6.48 3.64
C GLY A 123 -13.24 -6.14 5.12
N PRO A 124 -14.03 -6.97 5.83
CA PRO A 124 -14.43 -6.70 7.23
C PRO A 124 -13.29 -6.81 8.24
N GLY A 125 -12.20 -7.52 7.92
CA GLY A 125 -11.01 -7.66 8.78
C GLY A 125 -9.87 -6.67 8.47
N SER A 126 -10.16 -5.62 7.71
CA SER A 126 -9.15 -4.62 7.34
C SER A 126 -8.80 -3.71 8.52
N THR A 127 -7.51 -3.62 8.85
CA THR A 127 -6.99 -2.49 9.65
C THR A 127 -6.76 -1.30 8.73
N ASP A 128 -7.36 -0.15 9.04
CA ASP A 128 -7.39 1.01 8.15
C ASP A 128 -7.63 2.33 8.92
N SER A 129 -8.05 3.40 8.24
CA SER A 129 -8.24 4.72 8.84
C SER A 129 -9.20 4.73 10.03
N ARG A 130 -10.08 3.74 10.18
CA ARG A 130 -10.93 3.61 11.38
C ARG A 130 -10.12 3.35 12.64
N THR A 131 -8.94 2.76 12.50
CA THR A 131 -8.02 2.47 13.61
C THR A 131 -6.88 3.48 13.70
N TRP A 132 -6.39 3.96 12.55
CA TRP A 132 -5.17 4.78 12.48
C TRP A 132 -5.42 6.27 12.20
N GLY A 133 -6.65 6.63 11.80
CA GLY A 133 -7.01 7.99 11.40
C GLY A 133 -6.64 8.33 9.96
N TRP A 134 -6.52 9.64 9.69
CA TRP A 134 -6.22 10.20 8.38
C TRP A 134 -4.77 9.91 7.94
N VAL A 135 -4.60 9.58 6.66
CA VAL A 135 -3.31 9.26 6.03
C VAL A 135 -2.77 10.49 5.32
N LYS A 136 -1.51 10.84 5.58
CA LYS A 136 -0.86 11.99 4.94
C LYS A 136 -0.46 11.64 3.50
N PRO A 137 -0.34 12.63 2.60
CA PRO A 137 0.14 12.39 1.24
C PRO A 137 1.52 11.73 1.18
N ASP A 138 2.44 12.05 2.10
CA ASP A 138 3.79 11.46 2.13
C ASP A 138 3.80 9.96 2.42
N GLU A 139 2.76 9.43 3.05
CA GLU A 139 2.65 7.99 3.36
C GLU A 139 2.12 7.20 2.16
N ILE A 140 1.61 7.86 1.11
CA ILE A 140 1.11 7.20 -0.09
C ILE A 140 2.25 7.17 -1.12
N ILE A 141 2.73 5.97 -1.41
CA ILE A 141 3.83 5.77 -2.34
C ILE A 141 3.37 5.43 -3.77
N GLY A 142 2.10 5.06 -3.93
CA GLY A 142 1.60 4.58 -5.21
C GLY A 142 0.08 4.59 -5.34
N VAL A 143 -0.40 4.76 -6.56
CA VAL A 143 -1.83 4.65 -6.91
C VAL A 143 -2.01 3.43 -7.80
N VAL A 144 -2.90 2.53 -7.40
CA VAL A 144 -3.28 1.36 -8.19
C VAL A 144 -4.12 1.82 -9.37
N LEU A 145 -3.68 1.48 -10.59
CA LEU A 145 -4.38 1.81 -11.83
C LEU A 145 -5.39 0.73 -12.19
N PHE A 146 -4.96 -0.54 -12.23
CA PHE A 146 -5.82 -1.68 -12.56
C PHE A 146 -5.20 -3.01 -12.11
N ARG A 147 -6.02 -4.07 -12.07
CA ARG A 147 -5.55 -5.43 -11.82
C ARG A 147 -4.92 -5.99 -13.10
N TYR A 148 -3.63 -6.25 -13.07
CA TYR A 148 -2.87 -6.80 -14.20
C TYR A 148 -3.12 -8.30 -14.37
N LYS A 149 -3.12 -9.06 -13.26
CA LYS A 149 -3.31 -10.52 -13.28
C LYS A 149 -4.12 -10.97 -12.08
N LYS A 150 -5.04 -11.92 -12.30
CA LYS A 150 -5.74 -12.62 -11.22
C LYS A 150 -4.88 -13.73 -10.64
N ALA A 151 -5.01 -13.98 -9.34
CA ALA A 151 -4.46 -15.17 -8.71
C ALA A 151 -4.90 -16.44 -9.45
N LYS A 152 -4.00 -17.40 -9.62
CA LYS A 152 -4.40 -18.73 -10.10
C LYS A 152 -5.31 -19.35 -9.02
N PRO A 153 -6.44 -19.97 -9.39
CA PRO A 153 -7.18 -20.81 -8.45
C PRO A 153 -6.21 -21.86 -7.92
N LEU A 154 -6.17 -22.05 -6.60
CA LEU A 154 -5.55 -23.26 -6.06
C LEU A 154 -6.41 -24.42 -6.56
N VAL A 155 -5.89 -25.17 -7.51
CA VAL A 155 -6.49 -26.45 -7.89
C VAL A 155 -6.23 -27.37 -6.71
N SER A 156 -7.26 -27.64 -5.92
CA SER A 156 -7.26 -28.75 -4.97
C SER A 156 -7.45 -30.03 -5.77
N GLU A 157 -6.36 -30.74 -6.04
CA GLU A 157 -6.42 -32.15 -6.46
C GLU A 157 -6.93 -33.04 -5.32
#